data_AF-A0A2R6GGS6-F1
#
_entry.id   AF-A0A2R6GGS6-F1
#
_cell.length_a   1.000
_cell.length_b   1.000
_cell.length_c   1.000
_cell.angle_alpha   90.00
_cell.angle_beta   90.00
_cell.angle_gamma   90.00
#
_symmetry.space_group_name_H-M   'P 1'
#
loop_
_entity.id
_entity.type
_entity.pdbx_description
1 polymer ?
#
loop_
_entity_poly.entity_id
_entity_poly.type
_entity_poly.pdbx_seq_one_letter_code
_entity_poly.pdbx_strand_id
1 'polypeptide(L)'
;MSAIGTSINVGMVALIVTSLVGTAGATVVYQDSADDLRSQNEELRSQNEKLRTQLNATRSDLEDARKQVDTLESRLETRTQDVDQVTGELERTENELSATEEELDRTTSELQQAENRVNELARRVGNLTAERNRLKSRLDSKNETIEGLRSEIENLEKRIRALENENEDLRNENSRLESDLESLCSDEENEDKEECDDY
;
A
#
# COMPACT_ATOMS: atom_id res chain seq x y z
N MET A 1 113.29 -68.80 69.64
CA MET A 1 113.13 -67.41 69.16
C MET A 1 113.46 -67.37 67.66
N SER A 2 112.61 -66.69 66.87
CA SER A 2 112.84 -66.12 65.50
C SER A 2 113.08 -67.07 64.32
N ALA A 3 112.69 -66.86 63.05
CA ALA A 3 111.55 -66.23 62.33
C ALA A 3 111.84 -66.39 60.80
N ILE A 4 110.81 -66.71 59.97
CA ILE A 4 110.65 -66.36 58.51
C ILE A 4 111.59 -67.10 57.50
N GLY A 5 111.23 -67.51 56.27
CA GLY A 5 110.04 -67.29 55.43
C GLY A 5 110.09 -68.12 54.13
N THR A 6 108.92 -68.40 53.56
CA THR A 6 108.68 -69.20 52.36
C THR A 6 108.79 -68.36 51.07
N SER A 7 109.52 -68.85 50.06
CA SER A 7 109.69 -68.16 48.76
C SER A 7 108.43 -68.28 47.91
N ILE A 8 107.59 -67.25 47.96
CA ILE A 8 106.43 -67.08 47.09
C ILE A 8 106.91 -66.95 45.63
N ASN A 9 106.44 -67.82 44.73
CA ASN A 9 106.78 -67.76 43.30
C ASN A 9 106.16 -66.49 42.69
N VAL A 10 107.00 -65.48 42.48
CA VAL A 10 106.63 -64.11 42.08
C VAL A 10 105.84 -64.11 40.77
N GLY A 11 106.07 -65.04 39.86
CA GLY A 11 105.33 -65.15 38.60
C GLY A 11 103.86 -65.56 38.78
N MET A 12 103.55 -66.42 39.75
CA MET A 12 102.18 -66.84 40.04
C MET A 12 101.39 -65.74 40.77
N VAL A 13 102.05 -65.02 41.69
CA VAL A 13 101.46 -63.85 42.34
C VAL A 13 101.27 -62.70 41.37
N ALA A 14 102.22 -62.47 40.45
CA ALA A 14 102.08 -61.48 39.40
C ALA A 14 100.90 -61.80 38.46
N LEU A 15 100.65 -63.08 38.13
CA LEU A 15 99.50 -63.50 37.34
C LEU A 15 98.16 -63.34 38.08
N ILE A 16 98.11 -63.67 39.37
CA ILE A 16 96.92 -63.50 40.20
C ILE A 16 96.62 -62.01 40.41
N VAL A 17 97.65 -61.18 40.64
CA VAL A 17 97.50 -59.73 40.79
C VAL A 17 97.12 -59.09 39.45
N THR A 18 97.72 -59.49 38.33
CA THR A 18 97.34 -58.94 37.01
C THR A 18 95.96 -59.42 36.56
N SER A 19 95.53 -60.65 36.91
CA SER A 19 94.16 -61.08 36.64
C SER A 19 93.16 -60.44 37.60
N LEU A 20 93.48 -60.23 38.88
CA LEU A 20 92.65 -59.47 39.84
C LEU A 20 92.54 -58.00 39.46
N VAL A 21 93.62 -57.37 39.02
CA VAL A 21 93.63 -55.98 38.58
C VAL A 21 92.95 -55.83 37.21
N GLY A 22 93.14 -56.78 36.29
CA GLY A 22 92.46 -56.81 35.00
C GLY A 22 90.95 -57.05 35.13
N THR A 23 90.54 -57.95 36.03
CA THR A 23 89.11 -58.19 36.34
C THR A 23 88.50 -57.02 37.11
N ALA A 24 89.20 -56.44 38.09
CA ALA A 24 88.74 -55.25 38.81
C ALA A 24 88.61 -54.02 37.89
N GLY A 25 89.59 -53.78 37.01
CA GLY A 25 89.58 -52.69 36.05
C GLY A 25 88.45 -52.83 35.02
N ALA A 26 88.22 -54.04 34.52
CA ALA A 26 87.07 -54.32 33.65
C ALA A 26 85.73 -54.09 34.38
N THR A 27 85.59 -54.55 35.63
CA THR A 27 84.34 -54.36 36.41
C THR A 27 84.04 -52.89 36.72
N VAL A 28 85.05 -52.05 36.94
CA VAL A 28 84.85 -50.61 37.18
C VAL A 28 84.41 -49.90 35.89
N VAL A 29 85.02 -50.21 34.74
CA VAL A 29 84.60 -49.66 33.44
C VAL A 29 83.21 -50.16 33.03
N TYR A 30 82.88 -51.42 33.32
CA TYR A 30 81.54 -51.97 33.12
C TYR A 30 80.51 -51.36 34.07
N GLN A 31 80.88 -51.00 35.31
CA GLN A 31 80.02 -50.29 36.24
C GLN A 31 79.70 -48.88 35.73
N ASP A 32 80.72 -48.13 35.32
CA ASP A 32 80.57 -46.76 34.80
C ASP A 32 79.72 -46.75 33.52
N SER A 33 79.97 -47.69 32.61
CA SER A 33 79.16 -47.87 31.40
C SER A 33 77.73 -48.33 31.71
N ALA A 34 77.54 -49.16 32.74
CA ALA A 34 76.20 -49.60 33.16
C ALA A 34 75.41 -48.49 33.85
N ASP A 35 76.07 -47.59 34.58
CA ASP A 35 75.46 -46.44 35.24
C ASP A 35 75.11 -45.33 34.23
N ASP A 36 75.96 -45.07 33.25
CA ASP A 36 75.66 -44.18 32.14
C ASP A 36 74.48 -44.72 31.28
N LEU A 37 74.47 -46.02 30.96
CA LEU A 37 73.34 -46.66 30.30
C LEU A 37 72.05 -46.59 31.13
N ARG A 38 72.14 -46.71 32.47
CA ARG A 38 70.98 -46.55 33.36
C ARG A 38 70.45 -45.13 33.32
N SER A 39 71.33 -44.14 33.42
CA SER A 39 70.96 -42.72 33.36
C SER A 39 70.29 -42.37 32.04
N GLN A 40 70.86 -42.80 30.91
CA GLN A 40 70.24 -42.65 29.59
C GLN A 40 68.88 -43.36 29.49
N ASN A 41 68.73 -44.54 30.11
CA ASN A 41 67.45 -45.24 30.16
C ASN A 41 66.38 -44.46 30.95
N GLU A 42 66.76 -43.88 32.09
CA GLU A 42 65.89 -43.06 32.92
C GLU A 42 65.46 -41.77 32.20
N GLU A 43 66.41 -41.10 31.54
CA GLU A 43 66.16 -39.93 30.68
C GLU A 43 65.20 -40.28 29.54
N LEU A 44 65.45 -41.37 28.79
CA LEU A 44 64.58 -41.86 27.72
C LEU A 44 63.19 -42.24 28.22
N ARG A 45 63.08 -42.80 29.44
CA ARG A 45 61.78 -43.09 30.06
C ARG A 45 61.04 -41.81 30.40
N SER A 46 61.71 -40.81 30.97
CA SER A 46 61.12 -39.50 31.26
C SER A 46 60.65 -38.79 29.99
N GLN A 47 61.46 -38.80 28.93
CA GLN A 47 61.09 -38.24 27.64
C GLN A 47 59.91 -38.99 27.02
N ASN A 48 59.86 -40.33 27.11
CA ASN A 48 58.71 -41.12 26.67
C ASN A 48 57.44 -40.77 27.44
N GLU A 49 57.50 -40.58 28.76
CA GLU A 49 56.34 -40.15 29.55
C GLU A 49 55.87 -38.75 29.16
N LYS A 50 56.80 -37.81 28.95
CA LYS A 50 56.46 -36.45 28.47
C LYS A 50 55.80 -36.49 27.09
N LEU A 51 56.38 -37.23 26.14
CA LEU A 51 55.82 -37.39 24.79
C LEU A 51 54.45 -38.05 24.83
N ARG A 52 54.23 -39.06 25.68
CA ARG A 52 52.91 -39.69 25.85
C ARG A 52 51.88 -38.71 26.41
N THR A 53 52.27 -37.90 27.38
CA THR A 53 51.41 -36.85 27.95
C THR A 53 51.04 -35.82 26.89
N GLN A 54 52.02 -35.32 26.12
CA GLN A 54 51.79 -34.38 25.03
C GLN A 54 50.93 -34.96 23.91
N LEU A 55 51.15 -36.22 23.54
CA LEU A 55 50.34 -36.92 22.54
C LEU A 55 48.88 -37.04 22.99
N ASN A 56 48.65 -37.35 24.27
CA ASN A 56 47.31 -37.43 24.82
C ASN A 56 46.63 -36.06 24.88
N ALA A 57 47.36 -35.02 25.29
CA ALA A 57 46.84 -33.64 25.28
C ALA A 57 46.47 -33.21 23.85
N THR A 58 47.37 -33.40 22.89
CA THR A 58 47.13 -33.07 21.47
C THR A 58 45.95 -33.85 20.89
N ARG A 59 45.76 -35.11 21.29
CA ARG A 59 44.58 -35.90 20.88
C ARG A 59 43.29 -35.34 21.45
N SER A 60 43.30 -34.92 22.72
CA SER A 60 42.16 -34.25 23.34
C SER A 60 41.81 -32.95 22.61
N ASP A 61 42.82 -32.10 22.36
CA ASP A 61 42.65 -30.83 21.65
C ASP A 61 42.10 -31.05 20.23
N LEU A 62 42.57 -32.08 19.53
CA LEU A 62 42.07 -32.43 18.20
C LEU A 62 40.60 -32.90 18.24
N GLU A 63 40.22 -33.66 19.26
CA GLU A 63 38.84 -34.10 19.45
C GLU A 63 37.91 -32.91 19.74
N ASP A 64 38.35 -31.99 20.59
CA ASP A 64 37.59 -30.77 20.91
C ASP A 64 37.48 -29.84 19.71
N ALA A 65 38.55 -29.67 18.94
CA ALA A 65 38.53 -28.90 17.70
C ALA A 65 37.55 -29.50 16.68
N ARG A 66 37.50 -30.84 16.54
CA ARG A 66 36.52 -31.51 15.66
C ARG A 66 35.08 -31.24 16.10
N LYS A 67 34.78 -31.37 17.40
CA LYS A 67 33.44 -31.04 17.94
C LYS A 67 33.05 -29.59 17.68
N GLN A 68 34.00 -28.66 17.76
CA GLN A 68 33.76 -27.25 17.43
C GLN A 68 33.46 -27.06 15.95
N VAL A 69 34.19 -27.73 15.05
CA VAL A 69 33.91 -27.70 13.60
C VAL A 69 32.51 -28.24 13.32
N ASP A 70 32.14 -29.41 13.84
CA ASP A 70 30.81 -30.00 13.65
C ASP A 70 29.69 -29.04 14.14
N THR A 71 29.93 -28.38 15.28
CA THR A 71 28.99 -27.40 15.84
C THR A 71 28.88 -26.16 14.94
N LEU A 72 29.99 -25.67 14.40
CA LEU A 72 30.01 -24.51 13.50
C LEU A 72 29.33 -24.82 12.17
N GLU A 73 29.54 -26.02 11.62
CA GLU A 73 28.88 -26.48 10.39
C GLU A 73 27.36 -26.52 10.57
N SER A 74 26.86 -27.11 11.66
CA SER A 74 25.43 -27.15 11.96
C SER A 74 24.82 -25.74 12.13
N ARG A 75 25.54 -24.82 12.78
CA ARG A 75 25.11 -23.42 12.91
C ARG A 75 25.10 -22.69 11.57
N LEU A 76 26.08 -22.96 10.71
CA LEU A 76 26.15 -22.38 9.36
C LEU A 76 24.98 -22.85 8.50
N GLU A 77 24.66 -24.15 8.55
CA GLU A 77 23.50 -24.72 7.84
C GLU A 77 22.20 -24.07 8.31
N THR A 78 22.00 -23.97 9.63
CA THR A 78 20.83 -23.30 10.22
C THR A 78 20.73 -21.85 9.76
N ARG A 79 21.85 -21.11 9.79
CA ARG A 79 21.87 -19.71 9.37
C ARG A 79 21.63 -19.54 7.87
N THR A 80 22.04 -20.49 7.05
CA THR A 80 21.75 -20.49 5.62
C THR A 80 20.24 -20.65 5.39
N GLN A 81 19.61 -21.59 6.09
CA GLN A 81 18.15 -21.78 6.04
C GLN A 81 17.39 -20.54 6.53
N ASP A 82 17.84 -19.90 7.62
CA ASP A 82 17.24 -18.65 8.11
C ASP A 82 17.31 -17.54 7.05
N VAL A 83 18.45 -17.40 6.36
CA VAL A 83 18.63 -16.40 5.29
C VAL A 83 17.72 -16.69 4.11
N ASP A 84 17.60 -17.95 3.69
CA ASP A 84 16.71 -18.34 2.59
C ASP A 84 15.24 -18.05 2.95
N GLN A 85 14.83 -18.33 4.19
CA GLN A 85 13.48 -18.02 4.66
C GLN A 85 13.21 -16.51 4.64
N VAL A 86 14.10 -15.71 5.24
CA VAL A 86 13.94 -14.26 5.30
C VAL A 86 13.94 -13.64 3.90
N THR A 87 14.76 -14.15 2.99
CA THR A 87 14.78 -13.70 1.59
C THR A 87 13.43 -13.99 0.91
N GLY A 88 12.87 -15.19 1.11
CA GLY A 88 11.56 -15.51 0.57
C GLY A 88 10.41 -14.70 1.21
N GLU A 89 10.51 -14.35 2.49
CA GLU A 89 9.55 -13.45 3.14
C GLU A 89 9.64 -12.03 2.57
N LEU A 90 10.86 -11.52 2.37
CA LEU A 90 11.10 -10.22 1.76
C LEU A 90 10.51 -10.13 0.35
N GLU A 91 10.77 -11.11 -0.51
CA GLU A 91 10.19 -11.14 -1.87
C GLU A 91 8.66 -11.13 -1.85
N ARG A 92 8.03 -11.85 -0.91
CA ARG A 92 6.56 -11.83 -0.77
C ARG A 92 6.06 -10.45 -0.35
N THR A 93 6.69 -9.84 0.64
CA THR A 93 6.32 -8.50 1.11
C THR A 93 6.53 -7.44 0.02
N GLU A 94 7.59 -7.54 -0.79
CA GLU A 94 7.80 -6.64 -1.93
C GLU A 94 6.70 -6.76 -2.99
N ASN A 95 6.28 -7.99 -3.29
CA ASN A 95 5.17 -8.24 -4.22
C ASN A 95 3.83 -7.72 -3.68
N GLU A 96 3.54 -7.93 -2.39
CA GLU A 96 2.34 -7.41 -1.72
C GLU A 96 2.33 -5.87 -1.70
N LEU A 97 3.48 -5.25 -1.45
CA LEU A 97 3.64 -3.80 -1.50
C LEU A 97 3.33 -3.26 -2.91
N SER A 98 3.94 -3.85 -3.94
CA SER A 98 3.70 -3.45 -5.34
C SER A 98 2.22 -3.59 -5.72
N ALA A 99 1.56 -4.68 -5.32
CA ALA A 99 0.13 -4.87 -5.58
C ALA A 99 -0.74 -3.82 -4.87
N THR A 100 -0.38 -3.48 -3.63
CA THR A 100 -1.07 -2.45 -2.84
C THR A 100 -0.90 -1.06 -3.44
N GLU A 101 0.30 -0.74 -3.94
CA GLU A 101 0.57 0.53 -4.64
C GLU A 101 -0.26 0.65 -5.93
N GLU A 102 -0.34 -0.41 -6.73
CA GLU A 102 -1.20 -0.43 -7.93
C GLU A 102 -2.70 -0.28 -7.61
N GLU A 103 -3.16 -0.89 -6.52
CA GLU A 103 -4.53 -0.73 -6.05
C GLU A 103 -4.81 0.71 -5.60
N LEU A 104 -3.87 1.31 -4.84
CA LEU A 104 -3.98 2.69 -4.39
C LEU A 104 -4.06 3.68 -5.57
N ASP A 105 -3.23 3.50 -6.59
CA ASP A 105 -3.26 4.34 -7.80
C ASP A 105 -4.57 4.21 -8.57
N ARG A 106 -5.11 2.99 -8.67
CA ARG A 106 -6.41 2.74 -9.30
C ARG A 106 -7.53 3.42 -8.51
N THR A 107 -7.60 3.20 -7.20
CA THR A 107 -8.63 3.81 -6.35
C THR A 107 -8.54 5.34 -6.35
N THR A 108 -7.34 5.91 -6.35
CA THR A 108 -7.13 7.36 -6.46
C THR A 108 -7.67 7.90 -7.79
N SER A 109 -7.41 7.20 -8.89
CA SER A 109 -7.91 7.57 -10.21
C SER A 109 -9.44 7.47 -10.32
N GLU A 110 -10.04 6.45 -9.70
CA GLU A 110 -11.50 6.29 -9.63
C GLU A 110 -12.15 7.38 -8.79
N LEU A 111 -11.54 7.75 -7.65
CA LEU A 111 -12.00 8.85 -6.80
C LEU A 111 -12.03 10.17 -7.58
N GLN A 112 -10.95 10.50 -8.29
CA GLN A 112 -10.88 11.72 -9.10
C GLN A 112 -11.95 11.77 -10.20
N GLN A 113 -12.22 10.62 -10.84
CA GLN A 113 -13.30 10.52 -11.83
C GLN A 113 -14.69 10.72 -11.20
N ALA A 114 -14.92 10.14 -10.02
CA ALA A 114 -16.17 10.32 -9.29
C ALA A 114 -16.39 11.78 -8.89
N GLU A 115 -15.35 12.46 -8.36
CA GLU A 115 -15.40 13.89 -8.02
C GLU A 115 -15.72 14.77 -9.23
N ASN A 116 -15.10 14.50 -10.38
CA ASN A 116 -15.39 15.21 -11.62
C ASN A 116 -16.85 15.03 -12.06
N ARG A 117 -17.38 13.81 -11.96
CA ARG A 117 -18.78 13.50 -12.28
C ARG A 117 -19.76 14.17 -11.33
N VAL A 118 -19.46 14.24 -10.04
CA VAL A 118 -20.25 14.99 -9.05
C VAL A 118 -20.30 16.47 -9.43
N ASN A 119 -19.16 17.07 -9.77
CA ASN A 119 -19.09 18.47 -10.18
C ASN A 119 -19.89 18.75 -11.47
N GLU A 120 -19.82 17.86 -12.45
CA GLU A 120 -20.63 17.96 -13.68
C GLU A 120 -22.13 17.89 -13.39
N LEU A 121 -22.56 16.90 -12.59
CA LEU A 121 -23.95 16.75 -12.21
C LEU A 121 -24.47 17.94 -11.41
N ALA A 122 -23.67 18.49 -10.50
CA ALA A 122 -24.01 19.70 -9.75
C ALA A 122 -24.27 20.90 -10.68
N ARG A 123 -23.40 21.11 -11.68
CA ARG A 123 -23.61 22.16 -12.70
C ARG A 123 -24.89 21.91 -13.50
N ARG A 124 -25.16 20.67 -13.90
CA ARG A 124 -26.37 20.31 -14.64
C ARG A 124 -27.64 20.57 -13.84
N VAL A 125 -27.64 20.22 -12.55
CA VAL A 125 -28.75 20.53 -11.62
C VAL A 125 -28.96 22.04 -11.51
N GLY A 126 -27.88 22.82 -11.39
CA GLY A 126 -27.95 24.28 -11.37
C GLY A 126 -28.62 24.85 -12.63
N ASN A 127 -28.18 24.40 -13.80
CA ASN A 127 -28.74 24.84 -15.09
C ASN A 127 -30.23 24.47 -15.25
N LEU A 128 -30.60 23.23 -14.92
CA LEU A 128 -32.00 22.78 -14.99
C LEU A 128 -32.89 23.55 -14.01
N THR A 129 -32.37 23.89 -12.83
CA THR A 129 -33.10 24.71 -11.85
C THR A 129 -33.36 26.11 -12.38
N ALA A 130 -32.37 26.74 -13.00
CA ALA A 130 -32.50 28.05 -13.62
C ALA A 130 -33.50 28.03 -14.79
N GLU A 131 -33.43 27.01 -15.64
CA GLU A 131 -34.38 26.82 -16.75
C GLU A 131 -35.81 26.63 -16.25
N ARG A 132 -36.01 25.79 -15.23
CA ARG A 132 -37.31 25.60 -14.58
C ARG A 132 -37.88 26.93 -14.09
N ASN A 133 -37.07 27.74 -13.41
CA ASN A 133 -37.52 29.03 -12.89
C ASN A 133 -37.91 29.98 -14.04
N ARG A 134 -37.12 30.03 -15.12
CA ARG A 134 -37.42 30.83 -16.31
C ARG A 134 -38.73 30.39 -16.96
N LEU A 135 -38.95 29.09 -17.10
CA LEU A 135 -40.20 28.55 -17.67
C LEU A 135 -41.41 28.87 -16.79
N LYS A 136 -41.25 28.80 -15.46
CA LYS A 136 -42.30 29.18 -14.51
C LYS A 136 -42.69 30.65 -14.68
N SER A 137 -41.72 31.58 -14.69
CA SER A 137 -42.00 33.00 -14.89
C SER A 137 -42.66 33.30 -16.24
N ARG A 138 -42.27 32.57 -17.30
CA ARG A 138 -42.95 32.69 -18.62
C ARG A 138 -44.39 32.21 -18.57
N LEU A 139 -44.67 31.13 -17.84
CA LEU A 139 -46.01 30.61 -17.66
C LEU A 139 -46.89 31.62 -16.91
N ASP A 140 -46.38 32.18 -15.81
CA ASP A 140 -47.07 33.18 -15.00
C ASP A 140 -47.44 34.42 -15.86
N SER A 141 -46.48 34.96 -16.61
CA SER A 141 -46.73 36.09 -17.54
C SER A 141 -47.75 35.76 -18.64
N LYS A 142 -47.76 34.52 -19.14
CA LYS A 142 -48.77 34.08 -20.12
C LYS A 142 -50.16 33.98 -19.50
N ASN A 143 -50.28 33.53 -18.25
CA ASN A 143 -51.55 33.50 -17.54
C ASN A 143 -52.09 34.90 -17.31
N GLU A 144 -51.26 35.86 -16.88
CA GLU A 144 -51.64 37.28 -16.75
C GLU A 144 -52.13 37.85 -18.08
N THR A 145 -51.45 37.53 -19.19
CA THR A 145 -51.90 37.94 -20.53
C THR A 145 -53.27 37.37 -20.89
N ILE A 146 -53.52 36.09 -20.57
CA ILE A 146 -54.80 35.43 -20.82
C ILE A 146 -55.92 36.09 -19.99
N GLU A 147 -55.67 36.41 -18.72
CA GLU A 147 -56.63 37.11 -17.85
C GLU A 147 -56.95 38.52 -18.37
N GLY A 148 -55.93 39.25 -18.86
CA GLY A 148 -56.11 40.54 -19.51
C GLY A 148 -56.99 40.45 -20.75
N LEU A 149 -56.69 39.51 -21.66
CA LEU A 149 -57.48 39.30 -22.88
C LEU A 149 -58.92 38.88 -22.60
N ARG A 150 -59.16 38.06 -21.57
CA ARG A 150 -60.52 37.71 -21.12
C ARG A 150 -61.30 38.94 -20.67
N SER A 151 -60.68 39.79 -19.87
CA SER A 151 -61.29 41.04 -19.40
C SER A 151 -61.60 42.00 -20.55
N GLU A 152 -60.73 42.06 -21.56
CA GLU A 152 -60.94 42.85 -22.77
C GLU A 152 -62.12 42.33 -23.60
N ILE A 153 -62.23 41.00 -23.78
CA ILE A 153 -63.37 40.37 -24.46
C ILE A 153 -64.68 40.73 -23.75
N GLU A 154 -64.75 40.61 -22.42
CA GLU A 154 -65.95 40.96 -21.65
C GLU A 154 -66.34 42.44 -21.82
N ASN A 155 -65.36 43.34 -21.91
CA ASN A 155 -65.61 44.76 -22.14
C ASN A 155 -66.15 45.02 -23.55
N LEU A 156 -65.53 44.41 -24.56
CA LEU A 156 -65.99 44.49 -25.95
C LEU A 156 -67.41 43.94 -26.12
N GLU A 157 -67.74 42.81 -25.48
CA GLU A 157 -69.10 42.25 -25.48
C GLU A 157 -70.14 43.17 -24.83
N LYS A 158 -69.77 43.91 -23.78
CA LYS A 158 -70.65 44.93 -23.18
C LYS A 158 -70.85 46.11 -24.13
N ARG A 159 -69.79 46.53 -24.81
CA ARG A 159 -69.83 47.65 -25.77
C ARG A 159 -70.65 47.29 -27.02
N ILE A 160 -70.51 46.08 -27.54
CA ILE A 160 -71.35 45.57 -28.63
C ILE A 160 -72.83 45.66 -28.25
N ARG A 161 -73.21 45.11 -27.09
CA ARG A 161 -74.60 45.16 -26.61
C ARG A 161 -75.14 46.59 -26.45
N ALA A 162 -74.32 47.51 -25.96
CA ALA A 162 -74.71 48.92 -25.84
C ALA A 162 -74.98 49.55 -27.21
N LEU A 163 -74.09 49.31 -28.19
CA LEU A 163 -74.25 49.81 -29.56
C LEU A 163 -75.41 49.15 -30.31
N GLU A 164 -75.71 47.89 -30.02
CA GLU A 164 -76.88 47.18 -30.56
C GLU A 164 -78.18 47.83 -30.07
N ASN A 165 -78.28 48.10 -28.76
CA ASN A 165 -79.44 48.80 -28.19
C ASN A 165 -79.59 50.22 -28.76
N GLU A 166 -78.50 50.98 -28.85
CA GLU A 166 -78.51 52.33 -29.43
C GLU A 166 -78.98 52.31 -30.91
N ASN A 167 -78.55 51.31 -31.69
CA ASN A 167 -79.05 51.14 -33.05
C ASN A 167 -80.54 50.82 -33.11
N GLU A 168 -81.05 50.02 -32.16
CA GLU A 168 -82.48 49.72 -32.07
C GLU A 168 -83.29 50.97 -31.73
N ASP A 169 -82.84 51.76 -30.75
CA ASP A 169 -83.46 53.03 -30.37
C ASP A 169 -83.49 54.02 -31.55
N LEU A 170 -82.37 54.20 -32.25
CA LEU A 170 -82.28 55.08 -33.43
C LEU A 170 -83.17 54.61 -34.59
N ARG A 171 -83.33 53.29 -34.79
CA ARG A 171 -84.27 52.76 -35.78
C ARG A 171 -85.71 53.07 -35.40
N ASN A 172 -86.07 52.87 -34.14
CA ASN A 172 -87.40 53.18 -33.63
C ASN A 172 -87.71 54.68 -33.74
N GLU A 173 -86.73 55.55 -33.47
CA GLU A 173 -86.87 57.00 -33.63
C GLU A 173 -87.04 57.39 -35.10
N ASN A 174 -86.22 56.85 -36.01
CA ASN A 174 -86.41 57.08 -37.45
C ASN A 174 -87.80 56.67 -37.92
N SER A 175 -88.30 55.49 -37.54
CA SER A 175 -89.65 55.05 -37.93
C SER A 175 -90.77 55.93 -37.37
N ARG A 176 -90.59 56.52 -36.18
CA ARG A 176 -91.53 57.51 -35.63
C ARG A 176 -91.50 58.81 -36.42
N LEU A 177 -90.30 59.33 -36.70
CA LEU A 177 -90.14 60.56 -37.50
C LEU A 177 -90.69 60.38 -38.91
N GLU A 178 -90.47 59.23 -39.54
CA GLU A 178 -91.09 58.86 -40.83
C GLU A 178 -92.62 58.89 -40.74
N SER A 179 -93.21 58.30 -39.69
CA SER A 179 -94.67 58.31 -39.48
C SER A 179 -95.21 59.72 -39.22
N ASP A 180 -94.49 60.53 -38.44
CA ASP A 180 -94.87 61.92 -38.15
C ASP A 180 -94.81 62.78 -39.42
N LEU A 181 -93.82 62.56 -40.30
CA LEU A 181 -93.71 63.21 -41.60
C LEU A 181 -94.88 62.83 -42.52
N GLU A 182 -95.19 61.54 -42.64
CA GLU A 182 -96.34 61.04 -43.42
C GLU A 182 -97.66 61.67 -42.92
N SER A 183 -97.85 61.73 -41.60
CA SER A 183 -99.03 62.40 -41.02
C SER A 183 -99.09 63.89 -41.36
N LEU A 184 -97.99 64.63 -41.23
CA LEU A 184 -97.95 66.07 -41.51
C LEU A 184 -98.15 66.40 -43.00
N CYS A 185 -97.67 65.53 -43.90
CA CYS A 185 -97.85 65.68 -45.34
C CYS A 185 -99.27 65.33 -45.80
N SER A 186 -99.97 64.47 -45.07
CA SER A 186 -101.39 64.17 -45.31
C SER A 186 -102.37 65.27 -44.85
N ASP A 187 -101.89 66.28 -44.11
CA ASP A 187 -102.72 67.41 -43.68
C ASP A 187 -103.00 68.37 -44.86
N GLU A 188 -104.26 68.78 -45.06
CA GLU A 188 -104.73 69.63 -46.18
C GLU A 188 -103.93 70.95 -46.34
N GLU A 189 -103.33 71.48 -45.27
CA GLU A 189 -102.52 72.71 -45.32
C GLU A 189 -101.13 72.51 -45.94
N ASN A 190 -100.69 71.26 -46.09
CA ASN A 190 -99.34 70.89 -46.52
C ASN A 190 -99.31 70.03 -47.80
N GLU A 191 -100.47 69.56 -48.30
CA GLU A 191 -100.60 68.59 -49.41
C GLU A 191 -99.93 69.05 -50.73
N ASP A 192 -99.79 70.37 -50.96
CA ASP A 192 -99.17 70.96 -52.16
C ASP A 192 -97.70 71.40 -51.96
N LYS A 193 -97.04 71.05 -50.84
CA LYS A 193 -95.66 71.46 -50.55
C LYS A 193 -94.64 70.48 -51.16
N GLU A 194 -93.62 71.03 -51.81
CA GLU A 194 -92.53 70.27 -52.48
C GLU A 194 -91.79 69.34 -51.51
N GLU A 195 -91.72 69.68 -50.21
CA GLU A 195 -91.12 68.83 -49.17
C GLU A 195 -91.90 67.54 -48.87
N CYS A 196 -93.14 67.41 -49.35
CA CYS A 196 -94.00 66.24 -49.20
C CYS A 196 -94.03 65.34 -50.45
N ASP A 197 -93.24 65.63 -51.48
CA ASP A 197 -93.27 64.86 -52.74
C ASP A 197 -92.85 63.38 -52.57
N ASP A 198 -92.12 63.04 -51.49
CA ASP A 198 -91.64 61.69 -51.17
C ASP A 198 -92.40 61.01 -49.99
N TYR A 199 -93.40 61.68 -49.38
CA TYR A 199 -94.14 61.22 -48.19
C TYR A 199 -95.66 61.39 -48.36
#